data_AF-A0A9Q1LNH4-F1
#
_entry.id   AF-A0A9Q1LNH4-F1
#
_cell.length_a   1.000
_cell.length_b   1.000
_cell.length_c   1.000
_cell.angle_alpha   90.00
_cell.angle_beta   90.00
_cell.angle_gamma   90.00
#
_symmetry.space_group_name_H-M   'P 1'
#
loop_
_entity.id
_entity.type
_entity.pdbx_description
1 polymer ?
#
loop_
_entity_poly.entity_id
_entity_poly.type
_entity_poly.pdbx_seq_one_letter_code
_entity_poly.pdbx_strand_id
1 'polypeptide(L)'
;MNPKISDFGLARCVAGNEMGAKTRHVVGTHGYMSPEYAIDGIFSVKSDVFSFGILLLEIAWKLYKEDRSLDIIDEQLADSCHISQVLRSIQVGLLCVQQCPDDRPNMSFCGYDVG
;
A
#
# COMPACT_ATOMS: atom_id res chain seq x y z
N MET A 1 2.80 -6.73 -17.52
CA MET A 1 3.72 -7.46 -16.60
C MET A 1 2.92 -7.87 -15.38
N ASN A 2 3.12 -9.08 -14.82
CA ASN A 2 2.40 -9.51 -13.60
C ASN A 2 3.27 -9.26 -12.36
N PRO A 3 2.97 -8.23 -11.54
CA PRO A 3 3.77 -7.92 -10.35
C PRO A 3 3.67 -9.04 -9.31
N LYS A 4 4.78 -9.30 -8.60
CA LYS A 4 4.87 -10.30 -7.53
C LYS A 4 5.54 -9.68 -6.31
N ILE A 5 5.02 -9.98 -5.13
CA ILE A 5 5.63 -9.57 -3.86
C ILE A 5 6.77 -10.53 -3.51
N SER A 6 7.94 -9.98 -3.18
CA SER A 6 9.12 -10.71 -2.71
C SER A 6 9.59 -10.17 -1.35
N ASP A 7 10.65 -10.75 -0.79
CA ASP A 7 11.35 -10.27 0.42
C ASP A 7 10.59 -10.39 1.75
N PHE A 8 10.22 -11.62 2.11
CA PHE A 8 9.56 -11.96 3.37
C PHE A 8 10.49 -12.03 4.60
N GLY A 9 11.71 -11.50 4.54
CA GLY A 9 12.70 -11.61 5.62
C GLY A 9 12.29 -10.95 6.94
N LEU A 10 11.35 -10.01 6.89
CA LEU A 10 10.73 -9.36 8.05
C LEU A 10 9.27 -9.77 8.26
N ALA A 11 8.72 -10.64 7.40
CA ALA A 11 7.33 -11.05 7.50
C ALA A 11 7.10 -11.86 8.79
N ARG A 12 5.96 -11.61 9.44
CA ARG A 12 5.60 -12.28 10.68
C ARG A 12 4.28 -13.03 10.51
N CYS A 13 4.27 -14.31 10.87
CA CYS A 13 3.03 -15.05 11.04
C CYS A 13 2.36 -14.59 12.32
N VAL A 14 1.15 -14.06 12.20
CA VAL A 14 0.28 -13.80 13.36
C VAL A 14 -0.54 -15.07 13.58
N ALA A 15 -0.29 -15.75 14.69
CA ALA A 15 -1.03 -16.96 15.04
C ALA A 15 -2.30 -16.59 15.82
N GLY A 16 -3.47 -16.98 15.32
CA GLY A 16 -4.76 -16.73 15.98
C GLY A 16 -5.56 -15.57 15.39
N ASN A 17 -6.50 -15.03 16.17
CA ASN A 17 -7.42 -13.95 15.78
C ASN A 17 -6.87 -12.54 16.09
N GLU A 18 -5.58 -12.42 16.42
CA GLU A 18 -4.99 -11.13 16.78
C GLU A 18 -4.80 -10.28 15.52
N MET A 19 -5.36 -9.06 15.52
CA MET A 19 -5.23 -8.13 14.38
C MET A 19 -3.90 -7.38 14.35
N GLY A 20 -3.05 -7.55 15.37
CA GLY A 20 -1.74 -6.92 15.48
C GLY A 20 -1.00 -7.34 16.75
N ALA A 21 0.28 -7.01 16.82
CA ALA A 21 1.11 -7.25 17.99
C ALA A 21 2.13 -6.12 18.19
N LYS A 22 2.82 -6.12 19.34
CA LYS A 22 3.81 -5.10 19.70
C LYS A 22 5.22 -5.70 19.68
N THR A 23 6.18 -4.95 19.13
CA THR A 23 7.60 -5.29 19.18
C THR A 23 8.41 -4.19 19.86
N ARG A 24 9.52 -4.58 20.49
CA ARG A 24 10.52 -3.63 21.02
C ARG A 24 11.57 -3.25 19.97
N HIS A 25 11.70 -4.06 18.93
CA HIS A 25 12.65 -3.86 17.85
C HIS A 25 11.88 -3.46 16.60
N VAL A 26 11.87 -2.16 16.31
CA VAL A 26 11.30 -1.59 15.10
C VAL A 26 12.32 -1.70 13.98
N VAL A 27 11.94 -2.41 12.92
CA VAL A 27 12.76 -2.61 11.72
C VAL A 27 11.88 -2.45 10.48
N GLY A 28 12.37 -1.77 9.46
CA GLY A 28 11.63 -1.54 8.22
C GLY A 28 12.21 -0.39 7.40
N THR A 29 11.67 -0.19 6.20
CA THR A 29 12.11 0.89 5.31
C THR A 29 11.50 2.22 5.77
N HIS A 30 12.35 3.20 6.07
CA HIS A 30 11.90 4.53 6.45
C HIS A 30 11.03 5.16 5.35
N GLY A 31 9.94 5.83 5.74
CA GLY A 31 8.95 6.38 4.82
C GLY A 31 7.80 5.43 4.45
N TYR A 32 7.99 4.11 4.55
CA TYR A 32 6.92 3.13 4.31
C TYR A 32 6.29 2.61 5.61
N MET A 33 7.00 2.73 6.74
CA MET A 33 6.49 2.31 8.05
C MET A 33 5.32 3.18 8.51
N SER A 34 4.22 2.53 8.93
CA SER A 34 3.11 3.20 9.60
C SER A 34 3.55 3.92 10.88
N PRO A 35 2.90 5.04 11.25
CA PRO A 35 3.30 5.84 12.41
C PRO A 35 3.23 5.04 13.72
N GLU A 36 2.19 4.24 13.92
CA GLU A 36 2.03 3.42 15.12
C GLU A 36 3.09 2.31 15.22
N TYR A 37 3.60 1.82 14.09
CA TYR A 37 4.72 0.89 14.07
C TYR A 37 6.04 1.60 14.36
N ALA A 38 6.27 2.74 13.71
CA ALA A 38 7.53 3.48 13.84
C ALA A 38 7.73 4.05 15.26
N ILE A 39 6.66 4.47 15.92
CA ILE A 39 6.71 5.14 17.22
C ILE A 39 6.53 4.12 18.35
N ASP A 40 5.47 3.30 18.27
CA ASP A 40 5.07 2.42 19.37
C ASP A 40 5.46 0.96 19.14
N GLY A 41 6.00 0.61 17.98
CA GLY A 41 6.32 -0.77 17.62
C GLY A 41 5.07 -1.64 17.43
N ILE A 42 3.91 -1.03 17.18
CA ILE A 42 2.64 -1.74 16.95
C ILE A 42 2.57 -2.09 15.46
N PHE A 43 2.55 -3.37 15.14
CA PHE A 43 2.35 -3.84 13.77
C PHE A 43 1.03 -4.59 13.66
N SER A 44 0.38 -4.45 12.52
CA SER A 44 -0.94 -5.02 12.25
C SER A 44 -1.15 -5.12 10.74
N VAL A 45 -2.23 -5.78 10.33
CA VAL A 45 -2.68 -5.74 8.93
C VAL A 45 -2.89 -4.28 8.47
N LYS A 46 -3.31 -3.38 9.36
CA LYS A 46 -3.49 -1.96 9.03
C LYS A 46 -2.17 -1.22 8.83
N SER A 47 -1.09 -1.67 9.48
CA SER A 47 0.26 -1.15 9.26
C SER A 47 0.79 -1.57 7.87
N ASP A 48 0.42 -2.77 7.39
CA ASP A 48 0.69 -3.21 6.02
C ASP A 48 -0.11 -2.39 5.00
N VAL A 49 -1.39 -2.10 5.28
CA VAL A 49 -2.24 -1.22 4.44
C VAL A 49 -1.61 0.16 4.29
N PHE A 50 -1.07 0.75 5.36
CA PHE A 50 -0.36 2.02 5.28
C PHE A 50 0.85 1.94 4.33
N SER A 51 1.67 0.91 4.50
CA SER A 51 2.87 0.68 3.67
C SER A 51 2.51 0.52 2.20
N PHE A 52 1.41 -0.18 1.92
CA PHE A 52 0.83 -0.31 0.58
C PHE A 52 0.35 1.04 0.03
N GLY A 53 -0.30 1.87 0.85
CA GLY A 53 -0.73 3.22 0.46
C GLY A 53 0.42 4.10 0.00
N ILE A 54 1.54 4.09 0.72
CA ILE A 54 2.76 4.80 0.34
C ILE A 54 3.29 4.30 -1.01
N LEU A 55 3.39 2.97 -1.19
CA LEU A 55 3.82 2.37 -2.45
C LEU A 55 2.92 2.77 -3.62
N LEU A 56 1.60 2.75 -3.42
CA LEU A 56 0.62 3.10 -4.46
C LEU A 56 0.73 4.58 -4.85
N LEU A 57 0.88 5.47 -3.87
CA LEU A 57 1.08 6.90 -4.11
C LEU A 57 2.42 7.19 -4.81
N GLU A 58 3.48 6.49 -4.42
CA GLU A 58 4.79 6.61 -5.07
C GLU A 58 4.71 6.21 -6.54
N ILE A 59 4.03 5.10 -6.83
CA ILE A 59 3.78 4.62 -8.19
C ILE A 59 2.97 5.66 -8.98
N ALA A 60 1.85 6.13 -8.44
CA ALA A 60 1.01 7.13 -9.09
C ALA A 60 1.79 8.43 -9.38
N TRP A 61 2.64 8.85 -8.45
CA TRP A 61 3.49 10.03 -8.60
C TRP A 61 4.58 9.84 -9.67
N LYS A 62 5.24 8.68 -9.72
CA LYS A 62 6.21 8.36 -10.77
C LYS A 62 5.56 8.40 -12.16
N LEU A 63 4.37 7.79 -12.30
CA LEU A 63 3.59 7.83 -13.54
C LEU A 63 3.23 9.27 -13.95
N TYR A 64 2.88 10.13 -13.00
CA TYR A 64 2.61 11.54 -13.26
C TYR A 64 3.86 12.31 -13.72
N LYS A 65 5.03 12.07 -13.11
CA LYS A 65 6.27 12.80 -13.42
C LYS A 65 6.93 12.36 -14.72
N GLU A 66 6.79 11.11 -15.12
CA GLU A 66 7.51 10.57 -16.28
C GLU A 66 6.79 10.81 -17.62
N ASP A 67 5.59 11.40 -17.66
CA ASP A 67 4.69 11.44 -18.85
C ASP A 67 4.47 10.06 -19.50
N ARG A 68 4.84 9.00 -18.76
CA ARG A 68 4.75 7.59 -19.13
C ARG A 68 3.63 6.97 -18.32
N SER A 69 2.42 7.28 -18.72
CA SER A 69 1.18 6.73 -18.17
C SER A 69 1.04 5.20 -18.26
N LEU A 70 1.97 4.48 -18.90
CA LEU A 70 1.68 3.21 -19.58
C LEU A 70 2.44 1.94 -19.14
N ASP A 71 3.17 1.91 -18.03
CA ASP A 71 3.94 0.70 -17.67
C ASP A 71 3.29 -0.19 -16.59
N ILE A 72 2.04 0.07 -16.18
CA ILE A 72 1.31 -0.79 -15.22
C ILE A 72 0.06 -1.44 -15.82
N ILE A 73 -0.42 -0.97 -16.97
CA ILE A 73 -1.61 -1.55 -17.58
C ILE A 73 -1.19 -2.65 -18.56
N ASP A 74 -1.83 -3.81 -18.43
CA ASP A 74 -1.85 -4.85 -19.44
C ASP A 74 -2.12 -4.21 -20.82
N GLU A 75 -1.51 -4.74 -21.89
CA GLU A 75 -1.49 -4.18 -23.25
C GLU A 75 -2.90 -4.12 -23.91
N GLN A 76 -3.95 -4.44 -23.16
CA GLN A 76 -5.35 -4.52 -23.58
C GLN A 76 -6.17 -3.23 -23.38
N LEU A 77 -5.67 -2.19 -22.70
CA LEU A 77 -6.48 -1.03 -22.29
C LEU A 77 -5.97 0.33 -22.80
N ALA A 78 -5.57 0.40 -24.07
CA ALA A 78 -5.37 1.67 -24.75
C ALA A 78 -6.74 2.26 -25.15
N ASP A 79 -7.29 3.14 -24.30
CA ASP A 79 -7.91 4.42 -24.65
C ASP A 79 -8.90 4.88 -23.57
N SER A 80 -8.73 6.12 -23.10
CA SER A 80 -9.52 6.86 -22.10
C SER A 80 -9.41 6.51 -20.60
N CYS A 81 -8.82 5.37 -20.21
CA CYS A 81 -8.89 4.87 -18.82
C CYS A 81 -7.78 5.37 -17.86
N HIS A 82 -6.68 5.93 -18.36
CA HIS A 82 -5.47 6.18 -17.56
C HIS A 82 -5.65 7.22 -16.44
N ILE A 83 -6.29 8.35 -16.71
CA ILE A 83 -6.44 9.42 -15.71
C ILE A 83 -7.37 8.96 -14.57
N SER A 84 -8.47 8.28 -14.91
CA SER A 84 -9.39 7.72 -13.90
C SER A 84 -8.72 6.68 -13.01
N GLN A 85 -7.86 5.83 -13.56
CA GLN A 85 -7.12 4.84 -12.77
C GLN A 85 -6.07 5.52 -11.88
N VAL A 86 -5.34 6.51 -12.39
CA VAL A 86 -4.38 7.28 -11.57
C VAL A 86 -5.08 8.02 -10.44
N LEU A 87 -6.20 8.69 -10.71
CA LEU A 87 -7.00 9.37 -9.68
C LEU A 87 -7.54 8.37 -8.64
N ARG A 88 -7.98 7.19 -9.07
CA ARG A 88 -8.44 6.14 -8.17
C ARG A 88 -7.31 5.61 -7.30
N SER A 89 -6.14 5.33 -7.88
CA SER A 89 -4.94 4.93 -7.14
C SER A 89 -4.52 5.97 -6.11
N ILE A 90 -4.63 7.26 -6.46
CA ILE A 90 -4.39 8.36 -5.50
C ILE A 90 -5.42 8.32 -4.38
N GLN A 91 -6.71 8.20 -4.69
CA GLN A 91 -7.78 8.15 -3.69
C GLN A 91 -7.61 6.97 -2.73
N VAL A 92 -7.41 5.75 -3.26
CA VAL A 92 -7.17 4.55 -2.45
C VAL A 92 -5.88 4.70 -1.64
N GLY A 93 -4.80 5.21 -2.26
CA GLY A 93 -3.54 5.49 -1.57
C GLY A 93 -3.70 6.45 -0.39
N LEU A 94 -4.47 7.53 -0.57
CA LEU A 94 -4.77 8.51 0.49
C LEU A 94 -5.62 7.91 1.62
N LEU A 95 -6.58 7.03 1.32
CA LEU A 95 -7.34 6.30 2.34
C LEU A 95 -6.43 5.35 3.14
N CYS A 96 -5.49 4.68 2.48
CA CYS A 96 -4.56 3.75 3.13
C CYS A 96 -3.59 4.42 4.11
N VAL A 97 -3.22 5.69 3.89
CA VAL A 97 -2.22 6.41 4.71
C VAL A 97 -2.82 7.25 5.84
N GLN A 98 -4.07 6.99 6.21
CA GLN A 98 -4.70 7.68 7.34
C GLN A 98 -3.96 7.45 8.65
N GLN A 99 -3.93 8.49 9.49
CA GLN A 99 -3.21 8.46 10.77
C GLN A 99 -3.80 7.42 11.73
N CYS A 100 -5.13 7.35 11.84
CA CYS A 100 -5.82 6.34 12.63
C CYS A 100 -5.88 5.02 11.85
N PRO A 101 -5.35 3.90 12.40
CA PRO A 101 -5.38 2.60 11.72
C PRO A 101 -6.79 2.09 11.40
N ASP A 102 -7.78 2.44 12.22
CA ASP A 102 -9.17 1.99 12.06
C ASP A 102 -9.89 2.64 10.88
N ASP A 103 -9.47 3.84 10.48
CA ASP A 103 -10.06 4.55 9.34
C ASP A 103 -9.58 3.95 8.00
N ARG A 104 -8.39 3.32 8.00
CA ARG A 104 -7.81 2.70 6.80
C ARG A 104 -8.71 1.56 6.30
N PRO A 105 -8.81 1.33 4.98
CA PRO A 105 -9.58 0.22 4.43
C PRO A 105 -9.00 -1.16 4.81
N ASN A 106 -9.71 -2.23 4.42
CA ASN A 106 -9.15 -3.58 4.47
C ASN A 106 -8.32 -3.85 3.21
N MET A 107 -7.29 -4.69 3.33
CA MET A 107 -6.40 -4.99 2.20
C MET A 107 -7.15 -5.56 0.97
N SER A 108 -8.22 -6.31 1.19
CA SER A 108 -9.10 -6.81 0.12
C SER A 108 -9.78 -5.68 -0.66
N PHE A 109 -10.28 -4.65 0.03
CA PHE A 109 -10.91 -3.48 -0.60
C PHE A 109 -9.93 -2.77 -1.54
N CYS A 110 -8.68 -2.57 -1.10
CA CYS A 110 -7.63 -1.96 -1.90
C CYS A 110 -7.36 -2.74 -3.20
N GLY A 111 -7.38 -4.08 -3.15
CA GLY A 111 -7.16 -4.93 -4.31
C GLY A 111 -8.30 -4.89 -5.33
N TYR A 112 -9.55 -4.77 -4.88
CA TYR A 112 -10.71 -4.71 -5.78
C TYR A 112 -10.88 -3.36 -6.48
N ASP A 113 -10.54 -2.25 -5.82
CA ASP A 113 -10.72 -0.93 -6.43
C ASP A 113 -9.61 -0.58 -7.44
N VAL A 114 -8.39 -1.07 -7.22
CA VAL A 114 -7.22 -0.77 -8.07
C VAL A 114 -7.06 -1.78 -9.23
N GLY A 115 -7.71 -2.95 -9.14
CA GLY A 115 -7.64 -4.05 -10.13
C GLY A 115 -8.63 -3.97 -11.28
#